data_AF-W6KSH0-F1
#
_entry.id   AF-W6KSH0-F1
#
_cell.length_a   1.000
_cell.length_b   1.000
_cell.length_c   1.000
_cell.angle_alpha   90.00
_cell.angle_beta   90.00
_cell.angle_gamma   90.00
#
_symmetry.space_group_name_H-M   'P 1'
#
loop_
_entity.id
_entity.type
_entity.pdbx_description
1 polymer ?
#
loop_
_entity_poly.entity_id
_entity_poly.type
_entity_poly.pdbx_seq_one_letter_code
_entity_poly.pdbx_strand_id
1 'polypeptide(L)'
;MLYRRLEDASRIAAYIQEHVSDKVFHDPKHVNRLLQALSNRPESLYEELMRDFKSEVAFLLEKLLTLYTLNSKTSMTPQAHEFIIRCEQQGVRTAAWAADLQPISGMEPSLLTPRELLKRLSTVDVVGHLQRRIELCAEVDAMSRCVKKMESLFSPPEDGSGGNQITYAIQCQLNSKLISKARRLLTTPGEPAKPETHEMEDNPTALGDPATEDDVKPTPGVIIPLMSEQRDRFKDVVARALRLFQRTLDSTPSGTGTHQPILKWGRFANWCAAHDLIHAADLATVQALEERRNAEMLSQVSQLETVMKLKTLKEGPEEELRTLVDELWRNGGKKCLRPCSLDVLSCLATAASGKYVSQEVKSLIADRLVKTQAFAANPENGEATERIQLPRRALRFVNEQRDSQQHEITTNQRLAAESYTSDKDKK
;
A
#
# COMPACT_ATOMS: atom_id res chain seq x y z
N MET A 1 -2.20 -12.79 -34.07
CA MET A 1 -2.40 -12.34 -35.46
C MET A 1 -2.93 -10.90 -35.57
N LEU A 2 -3.75 -10.39 -34.64
CA LEU A 2 -4.30 -9.02 -34.71
C LEU A 2 -3.22 -7.91 -34.80
N TYR A 3 -2.12 -8.03 -34.06
CA TYR A 3 -1.03 -7.04 -34.03
C TYR A 3 -0.39 -6.72 -35.39
N ARG A 4 -0.32 -7.69 -36.30
CA ARG A 4 0.25 -7.49 -37.64
C ARG A 4 -0.73 -6.84 -38.61
N ARG A 5 -2.02 -6.79 -38.26
CA ARG A 5 -3.06 -6.20 -39.12
C ARG A 5 -3.32 -4.74 -38.78
N LEU A 6 -3.05 -4.32 -37.55
CA LEU A 6 -3.31 -2.98 -37.03
C LEU A 6 -1.99 -2.17 -36.93
N GLU A 7 -1.41 -1.86 -38.09
CA GLU A 7 -0.10 -1.20 -38.19
C GLU A 7 -0.19 0.33 -38.19
N ASP A 8 -1.29 0.89 -38.69
CA ASP A 8 -1.54 2.32 -38.85
C ASP A 8 -2.97 2.68 -38.42
N ALA A 9 -3.26 3.98 -38.29
CA ALA A 9 -4.56 4.46 -37.83
C ALA A 9 -5.70 4.11 -38.81
N SER A 10 -5.42 4.13 -40.12
CA SER A 10 -6.38 3.78 -41.17
C SER A 10 -6.87 2.33 -41.05
N ARG A 11 -5.97 1.38 -40.81
CA ARG A 11 -6.32 -0.05 -40.61
C ARG A 11 -7.05 -0.28 -39.30
N ILE A 12 -6.73 0.48 -38.25
CA ILE A 12 -7.47 0.45 -36.99
C ILE A 12 -8.90 0.92 -37.21
N ALA A 13 -9.08 2.04 -37.91
CA ALA A 13 -10.40 2.58 -38.22
C ALA A 13 -11.21 1.62 -39.09
N ALA A 14 -10.60 1.08 -40.16
CA ALA A 14 -11.23 0.07 -41.02
C ALA A 14 -11.68 -1.17 -40.23
N TYR A 15 -10.84 -1.66 -39.30
CA TYR A 15 -11.20 -2.77 -38.43
C TYR A 15 -12.40 -2.45 -37.52
N ILE A 16 -12.47 -1.22 -36.99
CA ILE A 16 -13.60 -0.77 -36.17
C ILE A 16 -14.88 -0.70 -37.03
N GLN A 17 -14.79 -0.11 -38.23
CA GLN A 17 -15.91 0.00 -39.16
C GLN A 17 -16.44 -1.37 -39.61
N GLU A 18 -15.55 -2.31 -39.95
CA GLU A 18 -15.92 -3.68 -40.36
C GLU A 18 -16.74 -4.41 -39.29
N HIS A 19 -16.48 -4.12 -38.02
CA HIS A 19 -17.10 -4.81 -36.89
C HIS A 19 -18.11 -3.95 -36.10
N VAL A 20 -18.50 -2.77 -36.59
CA VAL A 20 -19.37 -1.83 -35.83
C VAL A 20 -20.74 -2.42 -35.51
N SER A 21 -21.33 -3.13 -36.48
CA SER A 21 -22.65 -3.80 -36.33
C SER A 21 -22.53 -5.21 -35.73
N ASP A 22 -21.31 -5.68 -35.51
CA ASP A 22 -21.05 -7.05 -35.09
C ASP A 22 -21.09 -7.19 -33.56
N LYS A 23 -21.42 -8.38 -33.06
CA LYS A 23 -21.45 -8.64 -31.61
C LYS A 23 -20.04 -8.62 -30.98
N VAL A 24 -18.99 -8.50 -31.81
CA VAL A 24 -17.58 -8.49 -31.41
C VAL A 24 -17.27 -7.43 -30.35
N PHE A 25 -17.76 -6.19 -30.51
CA PHE A 25 -17.53 -5.13 -29.53
C PHE A 25 -18.38 -5.23 -28.25
N HIS A 26 -19.26 -6.23 -28.14
CA HIS A 26 -19.97 -6.56 -26.91
C HIS A 26 -19.20 -7.57 -26.04
N ASP A 27 -18.16 -8.21 -26.60
CA ASP A 27 -17.28 -9.12 -25.86
C ASP A 27 -16.07 -8.36 -25.29
N PRO A 28 -15.94 -8.24 -23.95
CA PRO A 28 -14.78 -7.62 -23.33
C PRO A 28 -13.44 -8.20 -23.80
N LYS A 29 -13.37 -9.49 -24.14
CA LYS A 29 -12.12 -10.12 -24.59
C LYS A 29 -11.64 -9.56 -25.91
N HIS A 30 -12.56 -9.30 -26.84
CA HIS A 30 -12.21 -8.74 -28.15
C HIS A 30 -11.76 -7.29 -28.03
N VAL A 31 -12.51 -6.46 -27.29
CA VAL A 31 -12.14 -5.07 -27.05
C VAL A 31 -10.78 -4.96 -26.33
N ASN A 32 -10.55 -5.78 -25.30
CA ASN A 32 -9.26 -5.82 -24.62
C ASN A 32 -8.11 -6.26 -25.54
N ARG A 33 -8.33 -7.20 -26.48
CA ARG A 33 -7.30 -7.59 -27.46
C ARG A 33 -6.99 -6.47 -28.44
N LEU A 34 -8.00 -5.71 -28.88
CA LEU A 34 -7.80 -4.52 -29.71
C LEU A 34 -6.97 -3.48 -28.95
N LEU A 35 -7.39 -3.10 -27.74
CA LEU A 35 -6.67 -2.13 -26.91
C LEU A 35 -5.24 -2.59 -26.60
N GLN A 36 -5.03 -3.88 -26.39
CA GLN A 36 -3.71 -4.45 -26.21
C GLN A 36 -2.84 -4.35 -27.48
N ALA A 37 -3.43 -4.44 -28.67
CA ALA A 37 -2.72 -4.22 -29.93
C ALA A 37 -2.38 -2.75 -30.18
N LEU A 38 -3.15 -1.82 -29.59
CA LEU A 38 -2.89 -0.39 -29.60
C LEU A 38 -1.86 0.03 -28.54
N SER A 39 -1.85 -0.62 -27.37
CA SER A 39 -0.96 -0.28 -26.26
C SER A 39 0.51 -0.35 -26.66
N ASN A 40 1.31 0.61 -26.17
CA ASN A 40 2.73 0.79 -26.51
C ASN A 40 3.02 1.07 -28.01
N ARG A 41 2.02 1.42 -28.81
CA ARG A 41 2.25 2.00 -30.15
C ARG A 41 2.82 3.41 -30.04
N PRO A 42 3.55 3.89 -31.07
CA PRO A 42 4.10 5.24 -31.07
C PRO A 42 3.00 6.29 -30.92
N GLU A 43 3.34 7.42 -30.31
CA GLU A 43 2.38 8.52 -30.06
C GLU A 43 1.76 9.07 -31.34
N SER A 44 2.53 9.11 -32.43
CA SER A 44 2.06 9.53 -33.75
C SER A 44 0.85 8.73 -34.26
N LEU A 45 0.76 7.43 -33.92
CA LEU A 45 -0.40 6.60 -34.28
C LEU A 45 -1.66 7.07 -33.55
N TYR A 46 -1.54 7.44 -32.27
CA TYR A 46 -2.66 7.99 -31.50
C TYR A 46 -3.03 9.39 -31.98
N GLU A 47 -2.06 10.22 -32.34
CA GLU A 47 -2.32 11.54 -32.93
C GLU A 47 -3.12 11.42 -34.23
N GLU A 48 -2.70 10.55 -35.15
CA GLU A 48 -3.38 10.29 -36.42
C GLU A 48 -4.79 9.72 -36.17
N LEU A 49 -4.92 8.71 -35.30
CA LEU A 49 -6.21 8.11 -34.97
C LEU A 49 -7.20 9.14 -34.40
N MET A 50 -6.73 10.01 -33.50
CA MET A 50 -7.58 10.99 -32.82
C MET A 50 -7.89 12.20 -33.71
N ARG A 51 -7.04 12.51 -34.68
CA ARG A 51 -7.26 13.61 -35.62
C ARG A 51 -8.18 13.21 -36.76
N ASP A 52 -7.92 12.06 -37.38
CA ASP A 52 -8.48 11.70 -38.68
C ASP A 52 -9.65 10.69 -38.58
N PHE A 53 -9.76 9.95 -37.47
CA PHE A 53 -10.74 8.86 -37.27
C PHE A 53 -11.58 9.06 -36.01
N LYS A 54 -12.15 10.26 -35.87
CA LYS A 54 -12.87 10.71 -34.65
C LYS A 54 -14.08 9.84 -34.32
N SER A 55 -14.83 9.44 -35.34
CA SER A 55 -16.04 8.65 -35.20
C SER A 55 -15.75 7.28 -34.57
N GLU A 56 -14.68 6.63 -35.01
CA GLU A 56 -14.19 5.33 -34.51
C GLU A 56 -13.67 5.44 -33.07
N VAL A 57 -12.98 6.54 -32.75
CA VAL A 57 -12.55 6.82 -31.36
C VAL A 57 -13.76 7.02 -30.45
N ALA A 58 -14.75 7.81 -30.87
CA ALA A 58 -15.97 8.03 -30.11
C ALA A 58 -16.76 6.73 -29.88
N PHE A 59 -16.90 5.91 -30.92
CA PHE A 59 -17.49 4.58 -30.82
C PHE A 59 -16.75 3.71 -29.80
N LEU A 60 -15.42 3.64 -29.86
CA LEU A 60 -14.65 2.81 -28.95
C LEU A 60 -14.81 3.30 -27.50
N LEU A 61 -14.82 4.60 -27.24
CA LEU A 61 -15.10 5.16 -25.92
C LEU A 61 -16.49 4.78 -25.39
N GLU A 62 -17.51 4.82 -26.25
CA GLU A 62 -18.85 4.39 -25.88
C GLU A 62 -18.87 2.91 -25.50
N LYS A 63 -18.23 2.05 -26.30
CA LYS A 63 -18.14 0.62 -26.01
C LYS A 63 -17.39 0.34 -24.72
N LEU A 64 -16.29 1.05 -24.44
CA LEU A 64 -15.60 0.93 -23.15
C LEU A 64 -16.55 1.30 -22.00
N LEU A 65 -17.32 2.38 -22.14
CA LEU A 65 -18.24 2.80 -21.08
C LEU A 65 -19.32 1.75 -20.85
N THR A 66 -19.95 1.25 -21.93
CA THR A 66 -20.93 0.16 -21.87
C THR A 66 -20.35 -1.06 -21.17
N LEU A 67 -19.17 -1.51 -21.59
CA LEU A 67 -18.53 -2.72 -21.07
C LEU A 67 -18.18 -2.59 -19.59
N TYR A 68 -17.53 -1.51 -19.16
CA TYR A 68 -17.03 -1.43 -17.79
C TYR A 68 -18.02 -0.83 -16.79
N THR A 69 -19.08 -0.17 -17.25
CA THR A 69 -20.14 0.35 -16.36
C THR A 69 -21.27 -0.65 -16.18
N LEU A 70 -21.71 -1.32 -17.26
CA LEU A 70 -22.85 -2.24 -17.18
C LEU A 70 -22.45 -3.66 -16.78
N ASN A 71 -21.20 -4.07 -17.04
CA ASN A 71 -20.73 -5.41 -16.67
C ASN A 71 -19.83 -5.35 -15.43
N SER A 72 -20.45 -5.47 -14.26
CA SER A 72 -19.76 -5.45 -12.95
C SER A 72 -18.68 -6.53 -12.77
N LYS A 73 -18.65 -7.56 -13.64
CA LYS A 73 -17.65 -8.63 -13.60
C LYS A 73 -16.36 -8.29 -14.35
N THR A 74 -16.34 -7.25 -15.17
CA THR A 74 -15.19 -6.91 -16.00
C THR A 74 -14.43 -5.73 -15.40
N SER A 75 -13.20 -5.96 -14.93
CA SER A 75 -12.31 -4.87 -14.52
C SER A 75 -11.67 -4.18 -15.72
N MET A 76 -11.48 -2.87 -15.61
CA MET A 76 -10.82 -2.08 -16.65
C MET A 76 -9.33 -2.46 -16.74
N THR A 77 -8.85 -2.74 -17.94
CA THR A 77 -7.46 -3.16 -18.15
C THR A 77 -6.52 -1.95 -18.22
N PRO A 78 -5.21 -2.12 -17.92
CA PRO A 78 -4.22 -1.05 -18.09
C PRO A 78 -4.20 -0.44 -19.50
N GLN A 79 -4.52 -1.25 -20.52
CA GLN A 79 -4.56 -0.83 -21.93
C GLN A 79 -5.80 0.02 -22.23
N ALA A 80 -6.94 -0.29 -21.60
CA ALA A 80 -8.12 0.59 -21.64
C ALA A 80 -7.82 1.95 -20.99
N HIS A 81 -7.17 1.92 -19.81
CA HIS A 81 -6.72 3.15 -19.14
C HIS A 81 -5.76 3.97 -20.01
N GLU A 82 -4.80 3.33 -20.67
CA GLU A 82 -3.89 3.99 -21.61
C GLU A 82 -4.63 4.65 -22.76
N PHE A 83 -5.57 3.95 -23.40
CA PHE A 83 -6.35 4.52 -24.49
C PHE A 83 -7.13 5.76 -24.04
N ILE A 84 -7.79 5.70 -22.87
CA ILE A 84 -8.50 6.83 -22.27
C ILE A 84 -7.53 8.01 -22.02
N ILE A 85 -6.35 7.74 -21.46
CA ILE A 85 -5.34 8.78 -21.19
C ILE A 85 -4.84 9.41 -22.49
N ARG A 86 -4.61 8.61 -23.54
CA ARG A 86 -4.19 9.09 -24.86
C ARG A 86 -5.28 9.97 -25.50
N CYS A 87 -6.55 9.58 -25.40
CA CYS A 87 -7.67 10.43 -25.82
C CYS A 87 -7.66 11.79 -25.09
N GLU A 88 -7.46 11.80 -23.78
CA GLU A 88 -7.38 13.06 -23.02
C GLU A 88 -6.21 13.95 -23.44
N GLN A 89 -5.04 13.35 -23.68
CA GLN A 89 -3.83 14.06 -24.12
C GLN A 89 -4.01 14.69 -25.50
N GLN A 90 -4.69 13.99 -26.41
CA GLN A 90 -4.96 14.43 -27.78
C GLN A 90 -6.22 15.32 -27.91
N GLY A 91 -6.72 15.87 -26.79
CA GLY A 91 -7.75 16.92 -26.83
C GLY A 91 -9.18 16.42 -27.09
N VAL A 92 -9.45 15.11 -27.04
CA VAL A 92 -10.79 14.52 -27.28
C VAL A 92 -11.87 15.09 -26.33
N ARG A 93 -11.45 15.59 -25.17
CA ARG A 93 -12.33 16.26 -24.18
C ARG A 93 -12.79 17.67 -24.58
N THR A 94 -12.24 18.27 -25.63
CA THR A 94 -12.51 19.66 -26.02
C THR A 94 -13.72 19.73 -26.95
N ALA A 95 -14.48 20.83 -26.87
CA ALA A 95 -15.61 21.04 -27.78
C ALA A 95 -15.14 21.16 -29.25
N ALA A 96 -13.96 21.74 -29.47
CA ALA A 96 -13.37 21.87 -30.79
C ALA A 96 -13.09 20.50 -31.44
N TRP A 97 -12.67 19.50 -30.66
CA TRP A 97 -12.42 18.16 -31.19
C TRP A 97 -13.71 17.50 -31.73
N ALA A 98 -14.85 17.74 -31.08
CA ALA A 98 -16.12 17.12 -31.42
C ALA A 98 -16.94 17.88 -32.48
N ALA A 99 -16.48 19.05 -32.95
CA ALA A 99 -17.26 19.97 -33.78
C ALA A 99 -17.64 19.39 -35.17
N ASP A 100 -16.82 18.48 -35.69
CA ASP A 100 -16.90 17.84 -37.00
C ASP A 100 -17.20 16.34 -36.91
N LEU A 101 -17.52 15.83 -35.71
CA LEU A 101 -17.77 14.41 -35.47
C LEU A 101 -18.97 13.92 -36.30
N GLN A 102 -18.72 13.02 -37.25
CA GLN A 102 -19.77 12.40 -38.04
C GLN A 102 -20.23 11.08 -37.39
N PRO A 103 -21.52 10.73 -37.45
CA PRO A 103 -21.96 9.40 -37.04
C PRO A 103 -21.37 8.33 -37.96
N ILE A 104 -20.97 7.19 -37.40
CA ILE A 104 -20.59 6.03 -38.21
C ILE A 104 -21.86 5.48 -38.87
N SER A 105 -21.81 5.22 -40.18
CA SER A 105 -22.92 4.59 -40.90
C SER A 105 -23.33 3.27 -40.25
N GLY A 106 -24.62 3.11 -39.93
CA GLY A 106 -25.15 1.90 -39.28
C GLY A 106 -25.05 1.90 -37.75
N MET A 107 -24.66 3.02 -37.14
CA MET A 107 -24.63 3.20 -35.69
C MET A 107 -25.62 4.29 -35.25
N GLU A 108 -26.35 4.03 -34.17
CA GLU A 108 -27.16 5.05 -33.50
C GLU A 108 -26.25 6.17 -32.95
N PRO A 109 -26.65 7.45 -33.05
CA PRO A 109 -25.87 8.55 -32.52
C PRO A 109 -25.70 8.41 -31.00
N SER A 110 -24.47 8.63 -30.52
CA SER A 110 -24.18 8.55 -29.09
C SER A 110 -24.95 9.60 -28.30
N LEU A 111 -25.57 9.18 -27.20
CA LEU A 111 -26.28 10.08 -26.29
C LEU A 111 -25.33 10.95 -25.45
N LEU A 112 -24.05 10.60 -25.41
CA LEU A 112 -23.02 11.28 -24.61
C LEU A 112 -21.95 11.85 -25.52
N THR A 113 -21.52 13.07 -25.23
CA THR A 113 -20.37 13.66 -25.91
C THR A 113 -19.07 12.92 -25.53
N PRO A 114 -18.02 12.95 -26.37
CA PRO A 114 -16.72 12.37 -26.04
C PRO A 114 -16.15 12.86 -24.70
N ARG A 115 -16.39 14.13 -24.36
CA ARG A 115 -16.03 14.72 -23.07
C ARG A 115 -16.74 14.03 -21.90
N GLU A 116 -18.03 13.75 -22.02
CA GLU A 116 -18.83 13.08 -20.99
C GLU A 116 -18.46 11.61 -20.86
N LEU A 117 -18.21 10.93 -21.99
CA LEU A 117 -17.72 9.55 -22.02
C LEU A 117 -16.40 9.43 -21.24
N LEU A 118 -15.40 10.27 -21.55
CA LEU A 118 -14.13 10.27 -20.84
C LEU A 118 -14.29 10.60 -19.35
N LYS A 119 -15.13 11.58 -19.02
CA LYS A 119 -15.41 11.92 -17.61
C LYS A 119 -15.95 10.71 -16.86
N ARG A 120 -16.96 10.02 -17.39
CA ARG A 120 -17.55 8.83 -16.75
C ARG A 120 -16.55 7.67 -16.68
N LEU A 121 -15.86 7.36 -17.77
CA LEU A 121 -14.83 6.31 -17.80
C LEU A 121 -13.74 6.53 -16.76
N SER A 122 -13.28 7.77 -16.58
CA SER A 122 -12.26 8.10 -15.58
C SER A 122 -12.70 7.86 -14.13
N THR A 123 -14.01 7.75 -13.89
CA THR A 123 -14.61 7.47 -12.57
C THR A 123 -14.90 6.00 -12.31
N VAL A 124 -14.92 5.16 -13.36
CA VAL A 124 -15.19 3.72 -13.22
C VAL A 124 -14.10 3.02 -12.40
N ASP A 125 -12.84 3.36 -12.66
CA ASP A 125 -11.69 2.86 -11.91
C ASP A 125 -10.64 3.98 -11.78
N VAL A 126 -10.91 4.89 -10.83
CA VAL A 126 -10.08 6.07 -10.57
C VAL A 126 -8.64 5.69 -10.21
N VAL A 127 -8.46 4.61 -9.44
CA VAL A 127 -7.16 4.14 -8.97
C VAL A 127 -6.35 3.58 -10.14
N GLY A 128 -6.91 2.64 -10.91
CA GLY A 128 -6.22 2.08 -12.08
C GLY A 128 -5.89 3.13 -13.14
N HIS A 129 -6.79 4.08 -13.35
CA HIS A 129 -6.58 5.21 -14.26
C HIS A 129 -5.41 6.10 -13.80
N LEU A 130 -5.32 6.39 -12.50
CA LEU A 130 -4.22 7.18 -11.94
C LEU A 130 -2.89 6.41 -11.97
N GLN A 131 -2.90 5.11 -11.65
CA GLN A 131 -1.72 4.25 -11.76
C GLN A 131 -1.15 4.26 -13.18
N ARG A 132 -2.02 4.06 -14.18
CA ARG A 132 -1.57 4.07 -15.58
C ARG A 132 -1.08 5.44 -16.02
N ARG A 133 -1.70 6.52 -15.54
CA ARG A 133 -1.23 7.90 -15.84
C ARG A 133 0.16 8.16 -15.27
N ILE A 134 0.46 7.68 -14.06
CA ILE A 134 1.82 7.75 -13.50
C ILE A 134 2.78 6.99 -14.40
N GLU A 135 2.44 5.77 -14.83
CA GLU A 135 3.30 4.95 -15.69
C GLU A 135 3.64 5.61 -17.04
N LEU A 136 2.66 6.24 -17.67
CA LEU A 136 2.79 6.93 -18.96
C LEU A 136 3.40 8.33 -18.88
N CYS A 137 3.63 8.85 -17.67
CA CYS A 137 4.20 10.17 -17.47
C CYS A 137 5.59 10.27 -18.13
N ALA A 138 5.79 11.22 -19.05
CA ALA A 138 7.07 11.42 -19.74
C ALA A 138 7.73 12.76 -19.42
N GLU A 139 7.09 13.58 -18.59
CA GLU A 139 7.51 14.97 -18.32
C GLU A 139 7.18 15.38 -16.88
N VAL A 140 7.92 16.37 -16.36
CA VAL A 140 7.73 16.89 -15.00
C VAL A 140 6.32 17.48 -14.82
N ASP A 141 5.79 18.18 -15.81
CA ASP A 141 4.45 18.78 -15.75
C ASP A 141 3.35 17.70 -15.69
N ALA A 142 3.52 16.60 -16.42
CA ALA A 142 2.63 15.45 -16.33
C ALA A 142 2.68 14.80 -14.93
N MET A 143 3.85 14.76 -14.31
CA MET A 143 4.03 14.26 -12.94
C MET A 143 3.31 15.16 -11.93
N SER A 144 3.45 16.48 -12.07
CA SER A 144 2.75 17.45 -11.22
C SER A 144 1.23 17.30 -11.27
N ARG A 145 0.68 17.02 -12.47
CA ARG A 145 -0.75 16.67 -12.63
C ARG A 145 -1.12 15.38 -11.93
N CYS A 146 -0.26 14.35 -11.95
CA CYS A 146 -0.49 13.10 -11.23
C CYS A 146 -0.55 13.34 -9.71
N VAL A 147 0.38 14.13 -9.17
CA VAL A 147 0.38 14.47 -7.74
C VAL A 147 -0.86 15.27 -7.33
N LYS A 148 -1.33 16.23 -8.17
CA LYS A 148 -2.62 16.92 -7.97
C LYS A 148 -3.79 15.94 -7.91
N LYS A 149 -3.83 14.96 -8.81
CA LYS A 149 -4.88 13.93 -8.79
C LYS A 149 -4.78 13.04 -7.56
N MET A 150 -3.57 12.69 -7.11
CA MET A 150 -3.36 11.94 -5.87
C MET A 150 -3.85 12.73 -4.65
N GLU A 151 -3.51 14.02 -4.53
CA GLU A 151 -4.02 14.86 -3.44
C GLU A 151 -5.54 14.87 -3.39
N SER A 152 -6.21 15.10 -4.53
CA SER A 152 -7.66 15.06 -4.62
C SER A 152 -8.26 13.70 -4.26
N LEU A 153 -7.56 12.60 -4.57
CA LEU A 153 -8.01 11.25 -4.26
C LEU A 153 -7.77 10.86 -2.79
N PHE A 154 -6.77 11.46 -2.14
CA PHE A 154 -6.39 11.17 -0.76
C PHE A 154 -7.19 12.02 0.24
N SER A 155 -7.68 13.18 -0.20
CA SER A 155 -8.55 14.03 0.62
C SER A 155 -9.86 13.31 0.99
N PRO A 156 -10.32 13.40 2.25
CA PRO A 156 -11.63 12.92 2.62
C PRO A 156 -12.71 13.72 1.88
N PRO A 157 -13.87 13.11 1.54
CA PRO A 157 -14.98 13.85 0.95
C PRO A 157 -15.47 14.92 1.94
N GLU A 158 -15.61 16.16 1.46
CA GLU A 158 -16.00 17.32 2.28
C GLU A 158 -17.42 17.17 2.89
N ASP A 159 -18.28 16.42 2.22
CA ASP A 159 -19.71 16.36 2.56
C ASP A 159 -20.07 15.33 3.64
N GLY A 160 -19.09 14.69 4.28
CA GLY A 160 -19.33 13.62 5.26
C GLY A 160 -20.06 12.39 4.69
N SER A 161 -20.39 12.39 3.39
CA SER A 161 -20.85 11.21 2.68
C SER A 161 -19.73 10.18 2.76
N GLY A 162 -20.04 8.99 3.24
CA GLY A 162 -19.10 7.88 3.39
C GLY A 162 -18.61 7.31 2.05
N GLY A 163 -18.24 8.19 1.10
CA GLY A 163 -17.57 7.82 -0.13
C GLY A 163 -16.35 6.97 0.20
N ASN A 164 -16.16 5.92 -0.59
CA ASN A 164 -15.10 4.92 -0.39
C ASN A 164 -13.72 5.60 -0.37
N GLN A 165 -13.25 5.97 0.81
CA GLN A 165 -11.89 6.44 1.03
C GLN A 165 -10.94 5.33 0.57
N ILE A 166 -9.93 5.69 -0.23
CA ILE A 166 -8.96 4.71 -0.68
C ILE A 166 -8.19 4.13 0.51
N THR A 167 -7.96 2.83 0.47
CA THR A 167 -7.28 2.13 1.58
C THR A 167 -5.83 2.60 1.71
N TYR A 168 -5.27 2.50 2.92
CA TYR A 168 -3.86 2.78 3.20
C TYR A 168 -2.91 2.05 2.24
N ALA A 169 -3.21 0.78 1.92
CA ALA A 169 -2.42 -0.01 0.98
C ALA A 169 -2.38 0.60 -0.43
N ILE A 170 -3.52 1.09 -0.93
CA ILE A 170 -3.61 1.77 -2.24
C ILE A 170 -2.83 3.08 -2.22
N GLN A 171 -2.93 3.87 -1.14
CA GLN A 171 -2.16 5.10 -0.97
C GLN A 171 -0.65 4.84 -1.02
N CYS A 172 -0.18 3.81 -0.29
CA CYS A 172 1.22 3.39 -0.28
C CYS A 172 1.70 2.93 -1.67
N GLN A 173 0.87 2.17 -2.38
CA GLN A 173 1.17 1.69 -3.73
C GLN A 173 1.31 2.86 -4.72
N LEU A 174 0.39 3.83 -4.67
CA LEU A 174 0.42 5.02 -5.53
C LEU A 174 1.66 5.88 -5.25
N ASN A 175 1.95 6.15 -3.97
CA ASN A 175 3.18 6.86 -3.57
C ASN A 175 4.44 6.16 -4.08
N SER A 176 4.53 4.83 -3.91
CA SER A 176 5.67 4.03 -4.36
C SER A 176 5.85 4.07 -5.89
N LYS A 177 4.74 3.97 -6.65
CA LYS A 177 4.77 4.09 -8.11
C LYS A 177 5.21 5.49 -8.54
N LEU A 178 4.70 6.53 -7.88
CA LEU A 178 5.03 7.92 -8.17
C LEU A 178 6.53 8.20 -8.00
N ILE A 179 7.12 7.90 -6.84
CA ILE A 179 8.55 8.15 -6.59
C ILE A 179 9.45 7.32 -7.51
N SER A 180 9.07 6.06 -7.78
CA SER A 180 9.79 5.20 -8.73
C SER A 180 9.78 5.78 -10.15
N LYS A 181 8.63 6.33 -10.57
CA LYS A 181 8.53 6.98 -11.87
C LYS A 181 9.28 8.30 -11.90
N ALA A 182 9.18 9.13 -10.85
CA ALA A 182 9.86 10.40 -10.74
C ALA A 182 11.38 10.25 -10.86
N ARG A 183 11.95 9.24 -10.19
CA ARG A 183 13.37 8.89 -10.34
C ARG A 183 13.72 8.48 -11.77
N ARG A 184 12.95 7.55 -12.36
CA ARG A 184 13.21 7.06 -13.73
C ARG A 184 13.06 8.13 -14.80
N LEU A 185 12.18 9.11 -14.59
CA LEU A 185 12.00 10.24 -15.50
C LEU A 185 13.27 11.07 -15.65
N LEU A 186 14.08 11.15 -14.60
CA LEU A 186 15.30 11.97 -14.56
C LEU A 186 16.59 11.17 -14.66
N THR A 187 16.51 9.84 -14.74
CA THR A 187 17.70 8.97 -14.85
C THR A 187 17.78 8.46 -16.28
N THR A 188 18.92 8.63 -16.94
CA THR A 188 19.15 7.98 -18.23
C THR A 188 19.09 6.46 -18.05
N PRO A 189 18.48 5.69 -18.95
CA PRO A 189 18.66 4.24 -18.97
C PRO A 189 20.16 3.97 -19.04
N GLY A 190 20.74 3.40 -17.98
CA GLY A 190 22.16 3.06 -17.99
C GLY A 190 22.42 2.13 -19.17
N GLU A 191 23.51 2.36 -19.90
CA GLU A 191 24.03 1.31 -20.78
C GLU A 191 24.22 0.05 -19.92
N PRO A 192 23.73 -1.13 -20.35
CA PRO A 192 23.99 -2.35 -19.64
C PRO A 192 25.51 -2.47 -19.51
N ALA A 193 26.00 -2.55 -18.28
CA ALA A 193 27.43 -2.70 -18.01
C ALA A 193 27.95 -3.81 -18.91
N LYS A 194 28.89 -3.47 -19.81
CA LYS A 194 29.63 -4.49 -20.54
C LYS A 194 30.19 -5.44 -19.48
N PRO A 195 29.98 -6.76 -19.60
CA PRO A 195 30.63 -7.69 -18.69
C PRO A 195 32.13 -7.42 -18.78
N GLU A 196 32.71 -6.97 -17.68
CA GLU A 196 34.15 -6.87 -17.53
C GLU A 196 34.69 -8.25 -17.83
N THR A 197 35.48 -8.34 -18.89
CA THR A 197 36.18 -9.55 -19.28
C THR A 197 37.28 -9.72 -18.24
N HIS A 198 36.93 -10.35 -17.13
CA HIS A 198 37.91 -10.80 -16.16
C HIS A 198 38.75 -11.88 -16.85
N GLU A 199 39.95 -11.50 -17.27
CA GLU A 199 41.01 -12.45 -17.58
C GLU A 199 41.19 -13.35 -16.34
N MET A 200 41.00 -14.66 -16.54
CA MET A 200 41.18 -15.68 -15.53
C MET A 200 42.69 -15.81 -15.24
N GLU A 201 43.13 -15.32 -14.09
CA GLU A 201 44.29 -15.89 -13.42
C GLU A 201 43.81 -16.84 -12.32
N ASP A 202 44.17 -18.11 -12.47
CA ASP A 202 43.88 -19.22 -11.59
C ASP A 202 44.41 -18.99 -10.17
N ASN A 203 43.54 -19.07 -9.16
CA ASN A 203 43.95 -19.48 -7.82
C ASN A 203 42.79 -20.16 -7.05
N PRO A 204 42.91 -21.44 -6.63
CA PRO A 204 41.79 -22.17 -6.04
C PRO A 204 41.95 -22.33 -4.52
N THR A 205 41.46 -21.40 -3.70
CA THR A 205 41.02 -21.73 -2.32
C THR A 205 40.26 -20.57 -1.65
N ALA A 206 38.95 -20.73 -1.44
CA ALA A 206 38.24 -20.33 -0.21
C ALA A 206 36.75 -20.68 -0.32
N LEU A 207 36.25 -21.34 0.73
CA LEU A 207 34.85 -21.67 0.96
C LEU A 207 33.97 -20.42 0.94
N GLY A 208 32.91 -20.45 0.14
CA GLY A 208 31.93 -19.36 0.05
C GLY A 208 30.98 -19.35 1.23
N ASP A 209 30.99 -18.25 1.97
CA ASP A 209 29.85 -17.78 2.76
C ASP A 209 28.78 -17.19 1.83
N PRO A 210 27.48 -17.31 2.15
CA PRO A 210 26.41 -16.72 1.36
C PRO A 210 26.44 -15.19 1.51
N ALA A 211 26.89 -14.52 0.45
CA ALA A 211 26.87 -13.06 0.35
C ALA A 211 25.45 -12.52 0.53
N THR A 212 25.30 -11.65 1.53
CA THR A 212 24.20 -10.71 1.73
C THR A 212 24.08 -9.77 0.53
N GLU A 213 22.88 -9.67 -0.05
CA GLU A 213 22.51 -8.71 -1.12
C GLU A 213 22.48 -7.23 -0.68
N ASP A 214 23.04 -6.89 0.49
CA ASP A 214 22.81 -5.57 1.13
C ASP A 214 23.87 -4.49 0.85
N ASP A 215 24.92 -4.76 0.06
CA ASP A 215 26.04 -3.81 -0.11
C ASP A 215 26.35 -3.40 -1.56
N VAL A 216 25.37 -3.47 -2.47
CA VAL A 216 25.49 -2.77 -3.76
C VAL A 216 25.25 -1.28 -3.53
N LYS A 217 26.33 -0.52 -3.33
CA LYS A 217 26.30 0.95 -3.43
C LYS A 217 25.61 1.32 -4.74
N PRO A 218 24.45 2.00 -4.71
CA PRO A 218 23.76 2.35 -5.93
C PRO A 218 24.64 3.33 -6.70
N THR A 219 25.20 2.88 -7.83
CA THR A 219 25.87 3.79 -8.77
C THR A 219 24.87 4.91 -9.08
N PRO A 220 25.21 6.18 -8.83
CA PRO A 220 24.32 7.28 -9.14
C PRO A 220 24.09 7.26 -10.65
N GLY A 221 22.89 6.84 -11.07
CA GLY A 221 22.53 6.91 -12.49
C GLY A 221 22.69 8.36 -12.94
N VAL A 222 23.27 8.56 -14.12
CA VAL A 222 23.48 9.91 -14.67
C VAL A 222 22.13 10.61 -14.79
N ILE A 223 22.01 11.78 -14.16
CA ILE A 223 20.80 12.59 -14.22
C ILE A 223 20.74 13.35 -15.54
N ILE A 224 19.57 13.30 -16.17
CA ILE A 224 19.26 14.15 -17.33
C ILE A 224 19.27 15.60 -16.87
N PRO A 225 20.13 16.48 -17.43
CA PRO A 225 20.16 17.89 -17.05
C PRO A 225 18.79 18.54 -17.20
N LEU A 226 18.30 19.12 -16.11
CA LEU A 226 17.05 19.90 -16.10
C LEU A 226 17.35 21.38 -16.20
N MET A 227 16.51 22.09 -16.96
CA MET A 227 16.45 23.55 -16.91
C MET A 227 16.03 24.02 -15.51
N SER A 228 16.42 25.23 -15.10
CA SER A 228 16.13 25.75 -13.75
C SER A 228 14.64 25.68 -13.41
N GLU A 229 13.76 26.11 -14.32
CA GLU A 229 12.31 26.05 -14.11
C GLU A 229 11.78 24.61 -13.95
N GLN A 230 12.30 23.66 -14.73
CA GLN A 230 11.89 22.26 -14.64
C GLN A 230 12.36 21.62 -13.33
N ARG A 231 13.55 22.01 -12.86
CA ARG A 231 14.09 21.62 -11.55
C ARG A 231 13.19 22.11 -10.43
N ASP A 232 12.80 23.38 -10.44
CA ASP A 232 11.92 23.95 -9.40
C ASP A 232 10.54 23.27 -9.40
N ARG A 233 9.95 23.06 -10.58
CA ARG A 233 8.71 22.28 -10.70
C ARG A 233 8.85 20.86 -10.19
N PHE A 234 10.01 20.22 -10.39
CA PHE A 234 10.26 18.88 -9.86
C PHE A 234 10.39 18.90 -8.33
N LYS A 235 11.07 19.90 -7.75
CA LYS A 235 11.13 20.09 -6.29
C LYS A 235 9.71 20.22 -5.70
N ASP A 236 8.82 20.95 -6.37
CA ASP A 236 7.41 21.06 -5.95
C ASP A 236 6.65 19.74 -6.03
N VAL A 237 6.94 18.91 -7.04
CA VAL A 237 6.40 17.54 -7.15
C VAL A 237 6.84 16.70 -5.95
N VAL A 238 8.13 16.74 -5.61
CA VAL A 238 8.70 16.00 -4.47
C VAL A 238 8.06 16.48 -3.16
N ALA A 239 7.99 17.79 -2.93
CA ALA A 239 7.41 18.39 -1.73
C ALA A 239 5.95 17.95 -1.51
N ARG A 240 5.15 17.96 -2.58
CA ARG A 240 3.73 17.57 -2.53
C ARG A 240 3.56 16.07 -2.31
N ALA A 241 4.37 15.27 -2.98
CA ALA A 241 4.39 13.83 -2.79
C ALA A 241 4.83 13.43 -1.37
N LEU A 242 5.80 14.16 -0.79
CA LEU A 242 6.25 13.98 0.59
C LEU A 242 5.13 14.29 1.59
N ARG A 243 4.39 15.39 1.40
CA ARG A 243 3.21 15.71 2.21
C ARG A 243 2.10 14.66 2.09
N LEU A 244 1.85 14.16 0.89
CA LEU A 244 0.90 13.05 0.70
C LEU A 244 1.35 11.81 1.47
N PHE A 245 2.65 11.51 1.42
CA PHE A 245 3.19 10.37 2.13
C PHE A 245 3.09 10.52 3.66
N GLN A 246 3.39 11.70 4.21
CA GLN A 246 3.16 11.99 5.63
C GLN A 246 1.70 11.77 6.03
N ARG A 247 0.75 12.33 5.27
CA ARG A 247 -0.68 12.12 5.53
C ARG A 247 -1.06 10.65 5.49
N THR A 248 -0.51 9.89 4.53
CA THR A 248 -0.71 8.44 4.47
C THR A 248 -0.18 7.76 5.73
N LEU A 249 1.03 8.12 6.20
CA LEU A 249 1.61 7.58 7.42
C LEU A 249 0.82 7.96 8.68
N ASP A 250 0.26 9.15 8.74
CA ASP A 250 -0.54 9.62 9.87
C ASP A 250 -1.93 8.96 9.88
N SER A 251 -2.41 8.53 8.71
CA SER A 251 -3.65 7.74 8.57
C SER A 251 -3.46 6.24 8.87
N THR A 252 -2.23 5.78 9.14
CA THR A 252 -1.93 4.35 9.33
C THR A 252 -2.68 3.78 10.53
N PRO A 253 -3.49 2.73 10.35
CA PRO A 253 -3.88 1.87 11.47
C PRO A 253 -2.60 1.19 11.96
N SER A 254 -2.21 1.48 13.20
CA SER A 254 -0.90 1.18 13.81
C SER A 254 -0.61 -0.31 14.03
N GLY A 255 -0.82 -1.17 13.03
CA GLY A 255 -0.63 -2.63 13.08
C GLY A 255 -0.43 -3.30 11.71
N THR A 256 -0.47 -2.54 10.60
CA THR A 256 -0.13 -3.09 9.28
C THR A 256 1.39 -3.12 9.13
N GLY A 257 2.01 -4.27 9.35
CA GLY A 257 3.48 -4.49 9.31
C GLY A 257 4.19 -4.24 7.96
N THR A 258 3.62 -3.43 7.07
CA THR A 258 4.25 -3.00 5.83
C THR A 258 5.08 -1.73 6.06
N HIS A 259 6.31 -1.90 6.56
CA HIS A 259 7.31 -0.82 6.72
C HIS A 259 7.98 -0.38 5.41
N GLN A 260 7.66 -1.06 4.30
CA GLN A 260 8.25 -0.81 2.98
C GLN A 260 8.09 0.63 2.42
N PRO A 261 7.05 1.42 2.76
CA PRO A 261 6.92 2.76 2.20
C PRO A 261 8.02 3.72 2.67
N ILE A 262 8.38 3.72 3.97
CA ILE A 262 9.31 4.72 4.54
C ILE A 262 10.72 4.52 4.00
N LEU A 263 11.21 3.27 3.91
CA LEU A 263 12.54 2.99 3.37
C LEU A 263 12.69 3.43 1.91
N LYS A 264 11.67 3.15 1.07
CA LYS A 264 11.68 3.57 -0.35
C LYS A 264 11.68 5.09 -0.47
N TRP A 265 10.91 5.77 0.38
CA TRP A 265 10.90 7.23 0.45
C TRP A 265 12.22 7.82 0.92
N GLY A 266 12.85 7.27 1.97
CA GLY A 266 14.17 7.72 2.44
C GLY A 266 15.23 7.58 1.35
N ARG A 267 15.29 6.43 0.66
CA ARG A 267 16.20 6.23 -0.48
C ARG A 267 15.96 7.24 -1.61
N PHE A 268 14.69 7.51 -1.93
CA PHE A 268 14.34 8.49 -2.96
C PHE A 268 14.70 9.92 -2.53
N ALA A 269 14.41 10.30 -1.29
CA ALA A 269 14.70 11.62 -0.75
C ALA A 269 16.20 11.89 -0.67
N ASN A 270 17.00 10.92 -0.24
CA ASN A 270 18.46 11.01 -0.24
C ASN A 270 19.02 11.14 -1.66
N TRP A 271 18.46 10.41 -2.62
CA TRP A 271 18.78 10.60 -4.04
C TRP A 271 18.43 12.01 -4.52
N CYS A 272 17.26 12.55 -4.17
CA CYS A 272 16.89 13.92 -4.52
C CYS A 272 17.82 14.97 -3.88
N ALA A 273 18.16 14.79 -2.59
CA ALA A 273 19.06 15.69 -1.85
C ALA A 273 20.46 15.73 -2.49
N ALA A 274 21.01 14.58 -2.86
CA ALA A 274 22.32 14.48 -3.51
C ALA A 274 22.40 15.19 -4.86
N HIS A 275 21.26 15.52 -5.48
CA HIS A 275 21.20 16.11 -6.81
C HIS A 275 20.48 17.48 -6.84
N ASP A 276 20.23 18.09 -5.67
CA ASP A 276 19.47 19.33 -5.53
C ASP A 276 18.10 19.28 -6.23
N LEU A 277 17.32 18.23 -5.93
CA LEU A 277 15.98 17.97 -6.46
C LEU A 277 14.90 17.94 -5.36
N ILE A 278 15.24 18.42 -4.16
CA ILE A 278 14.32 18.59 -3.03
C ILE A 278 14.51 19.99 -2.45
N HIS A 279 13.44 20.61 -1.95
CA HIS A 279 13.54 21.90 -1.27
C HIS A 279 14.24 21.73 0.08
N ALA A 280 15.08 22.70 0.46
CA ALA A 280 15.77 22.68 1.75
C ALA A 280 14.81 22.61 2.94
N ALA A 281 13.64 23.24 2.84
CA ALA A 281 12.59 23.21 3.85
C ALA A 281 12.01 21.80 4.09
N ASP A 282 12.09 20.91 3.10
CA ASP A 282 11.56 19.55 3.19
C ASP A 282 12.57 18.56 3.78
N LEU A 283 13.86 18.93 3.90
CA LEU A 283 14.90 18.04 4.44
C LEU A 283 14.64 17.65 5.89
N ALA A 284 14.12 18.57 6.71
CA ALA A 284 13.73 18.27 8.09
C ALA A 284 12.62 17.21 8.17
N THR A 285 11.70 17.24 7.20
CA THR A 285 10.66 16.21 7.10
C THR A 285 11.26 14.84 6.74
N VAL A 286 12.20 14.81 5.80
CA VAL A 286 12.89 13.57 5.41
C VAL A 286 13.62 12.97 6.61
N GLN A 287 14.33 13.80 7.38
CA GLN A 287 15.01 13.36 8.59
C GLN A 287 14.03 12.79 9.62
N ALA A 288 12.90 13.46 9.86
CA ALA A 288 11.87 12.96 10.77
C ALA A 288 11.31 11.59 10.32
N LEU A 289 11.19 11.34 9.02
CA LEU A 289 10.79 10.03 8.49
C LEU A 289 11.85 8.95 8.75
N GLU A 290 13.14 9.29 8.61
CA GLU A 290 14.24 8.37 8.94
C GLU A 290 14.32 8.05 10.43
N GLU A 291 14.14 9.06 11.29
CA GLU A 291 14.05 8.90 12.74
C GLU A 291 12.88 8.00 13.14
N ARG A 292 11.69 8.24 12.56
CA ARG A 292 10.51 7.38 12.74
C ARG A 292 10.81 5.93 12.32
N ARG A 293 11.42 5.73 11.15
CA ARG A 293 11.82 4.40 10.67
C ARG A 293 12.76 3.71 11.66
N ASN A 294 13.77 4.43 12.15
CA ASN A 294 14.76 3.88 13.07
C ASN A 294 14.10 3.50 14.40
N ALA A 295 13.20 4.35 14.92
CA ALA A 295 12.43 4.05 16.13
C ALA A 295 11.52 2.81 15.94
N GLU A 296 10.81 2.71 14.81
CA GLU A 296 10.00 1.54 14.47
C GLU A 296 10.85 0.25 14.36
N MET A 297 12.00 0.32 13.69
CA MET A 297 12.93 -0.80 13.55
C MET A 297 13.47 -1.26 14.91
N LEU A 298 13.89 -0.33 15.77
CA LEU A 298 14.34 -0.65 17.13
C LEU A 298 13.21 -1.29 17.96
N SER A 299 11.97 -0.80 17.80
CA SER A 299 10.80 -1.42 18.44
C SER A 299 10.59 -2.86 17.98
N GLN A 300 10.76 -3.16 16.70
CA GLN A 300 10.65 -4.52 16.17
C GLN A 300 11.76 -5.44 16.69
N VAL A 301 13.01 -4.96 16.72
CA VAL A 301 14.12 -5.73 17.28
C VAL A 301 13.84 -6.08 18.74
N SER A 302 13.41 -5.10 19.55
CA SER A 302 13.02 -5.33 20.94
C SER A 302 11.87 -6.33 21.09
N GLN A 303 10.88 -6.29 20.19
CA GLN A 303 9.78 -7.27 20.14
C GLN A 303 10.28 -8.68 19.84
N LEU A 304 11.16 -8.83 18.84
CA LEU A 304 11.72 -10.13 18.45
C LEU A 304 12.59 -10.72 19.56
N GLU A 305 13.45 -9.91 20.18
CA GLU A 305 14.26 -10.32 21.32
C GLU A 305 13.38 -10.81 22.48
N THR A 306 12.29 -10.07 22.78
CA THR A 306 11.33 -10.46 23.82
C THR A 306 10.66 -11.79 23.49
N VAL A 307 10.22 -11.98 22.24
CA VAL A 307 9.63 -13.25 21.77
C VAL A 307 10.62 -14.40 21.90
N MET A 308 11.90 -14.18 21.55
CA MET A 308 12.95 -15.19 21.68
C MET A 308 13.17 -15.58 23.14
N LYS A 309 13.29 -14.61 24.06
CA LYS A 309 13.39 -14.87 25.51
C LYS A 309 12.17 -15.64 26.04
N LEU A 310 10.95 -15.24 25.66
CA LEU A 310 9.74 -15.94 26.11
C LEU A 310 9.68 -17.39 25.61
N LYS A 311 10.18 -17.67 24.41
CA LYS A 311 10.22 -19.02 23.86
C LYS A 311 11.18 -19.93 24.64
N THR A 312 12.33 -19.42 25.09
CA THR A 312 13.27 -20.20 25.89
C THR A 312 12.75 -20.47 27.30
N LEU A 313 11.90 -19.59 27.84
CA LEU A 313 11.36 -19.69 29.20
C LEU A 313 10.18 -20.65 29.36
N LYS A 314 9.66 -21.25 28.28
CA LYS A 314 8.55 -22.22 28.36
C LYS A 314 8.88 -23.44 29.24
N GLU A 315 10.15 -23.84 29.25
CA GLU A 315 10.68 -24.96 30.05
C GLU A 315 11.73 -24.48 31.06
N GLY A 316 11.89 -23.16 31.20
CA GLY A 316 12.88 -22.52 32.06
C GLY A 316 12.40 -22.27 33.49
N PRO A 317 13.27 -21.67 34.33
CA PRO A 317 12.93 -21.35 35.72
C PRO A 317 11.87 -20.24 35.81
N GLU A 318 10.93 -20.40 36.73
CA GLU A 318 9.82 -19.46 36.96
C GLU A 318 10.30 -18.04 37.28
N GLU A 319 11.39 -17.90 38.03
CA GLU A 319 11.93 -16.60 38.45
C GLU A 319 12.38 -15.74 37.27
N GLU A 320 12.91 -16.35 36.20
CA GLU A 320 13.28 -15.62 34.99
C GLU A 320 12.04 -15.13 34.23
N LEU A 321 10.98 -15.95 34.17
CA LEU A 321 9.69 -15.55 33.61
C LEU A 321 9.08 -14.39 34.40
N ARG A 322 9.09 -14.48 35.75
CA ARG A 322 8.60 -13.43 36.63
C ARG A 322 9.38 -12.12 36.44
N THR A 323 10.71 -12.21 36.39
CA THR A 323 11.59 -11.07 36.18
C THR A 323 11.30 -10.39 34.85
N LEU A 324 11.19 -11.16 33.75
CA LEU A 324 10.86 -10.62 32.44
C LEU A 324 9.47 -9.95 32.43
N VAL A 325 8.47 -10.57 33.07
CA VAL A 325 7.12 -10.02 33.17
C VAL A 325 7.09 -8.70 33.97
N ASP A 326 7.88 -8.60 35.03
CA ASP A 326 8.07 -7.36 35.81
C ASP A 326 8.80 -6.27 35.03
N GLU A 327 9.80 -6.65 34.22
CA GLU A 327 10.49 -5.75 33.30
C GLU A 327 9.51 -5.19 32.26
N LEU A 328 8.76 -6.06 31.56
CA LEU A 328 7.78 -5.65 30.55
C LEU A 328 6.70 -4.72 31.14
N TRP A 329 6.24 -5.00 32.37
CA TRP A 329 5.26 -4.18 33.06
C TRP A 329 5.81 -2.82 33.47
N ARG A 330 7.06 -2.77 33.94
CA ARG A 330 7.74 -1.53 34.30
C ARG A 330 7.97 -0.66 33.07
N ASN A 331 8.38 -1.27 31.95
CA ASN A 331 8.59 -0.60 30.67
C ASN A 331 7.29 0.04 30.15
N GLY A 332 6.12 -0.57 30.41
CA GLY A 332 4.82 0.02 30.11
C GLY A 332 4.26 0.92 31.23
N GLY A 333 5.13 1.49 32.06
CA GLY A 333 4.75 2.46 33.10
C GLY A 333 3.83 1.89 34.18
N LYS A 334 3.87 0.56 34.40
CA LYS A 334 2.97 -0.18 35.29
C LYS A 334 1.49 -0.08 34.92
N LYS A 335 1.18 0.20 33.65
CA LYS A 335 -0.18 0.28 33.12
C LYS A 335 -0.46 -0.78 32.06
N CYS A 336 0.56 -1.13 31.28
CA CYS A 336 0.52 -2.19 30.27
C CYS A 336 1.86 -2.92 30.20
N LEU A 337 1.89 -4.04 29.48
CA LEU A 337 3.13 -4.70 29.09
C LEU A 337 3.77 -3.95 27.90
N ARG A 338 5.09 -3.77 27.89
CA ARG A 338 5.84 -3.24 26.73
C ARG A 338 7.15 -4.02 26.51
N PRO A 339 7.41 -4.54 25.30
CA PRO A 339 6.51 -4.56 24.14
C PRO A 339 5.22 -5.38 24.35
N CYS A 340 4.15 -5.04 23.62
CA CYS A 340 2.83 -5.71 23.69
C CYS A 340 2.29 -6.13 22.32
N SER A 341 3.17 -6.46 21.36
CA SER A 341 2.73 -7.01 20.08
C SER A 341 1.99 -8.34 20.29
N LEU A 342 1.12 -8.71 19.35
CA LEU A 342 0.33 -9.95 19.43
C LEU A 342 1.22 -11.18 19.63
N ASP A 343 2.39 -11.23 19.01
CA ASP A 343 3.35 -12.31 19.18
C ASP A 343 3.94 -12.36 20.58
N VAL A 344 4.29 -11.19 21.16
CA VAL A 344 4.78 -11.10 22.55
C VAL A 344 3.70 -11.58 23.51
N LEU A 345 2.46 -11.08 23.39
CA LEU A 345 1.36 -11.46 24.28
C LEU A 345 1.03 -12.96 24.15
N SER A 346 1.06 -13.51 22.94
CA SER A 346 0.84 -14.93 22.68
C SER A 346 1.97 -15.81 23.23
N CYS A 347 3.24 -15.42 23.06
CA CYS A 347 4.38 -16.13 23.62
C CYS A 347 4.39 -16.07 25.15
N LEU A 348 4.00 -14.93 25.73
CA LEU A 348 3.90 -14.75 27.17
C LEU A 348 2.86 -15.72 27.78
N ALA A 349 1.67 -15.81 27.19
CA ALA A 349 0.68 -16.78 27.62
C ALA A 349 1.18 -18.23 27.48
N THR A 350 1.93 -18.52 26.42
CA THR A 350 2.52 -19.86 26.21
C THR A 350 3.55 -20.21 27.28
N ALA A 351 4.40 -19.26 27.67
CA ALA A 351 5.38 -19.44 28.74
C ALA A 351 4.68 -19.60 30.10
N ALA A 352 3.66 -18.78 30.38
CA ALA A 352 2.88 -18.83 31.61
C ALA A 352 2.08 -20.14 31.80
N SER A 353 1.67 -20.77 30.70
CA SER A 353 1.03 -22.10 30.71
C SER A 353 2.00 -23.25 31.02
N GLY A 354 3.29 -22.97 31.29
CA GLY A 354 4.27 -23.97 31.68
C GLY A 354 3.84 -24.78 32.91
N LYS A 355 4.18 -26.08 32.91
CA LYS A 355 3.83 -27.01 34.00
C LYS A 355 4.42 -26.57 35.35
N TYR A 356 5.59 -25.96 35.32
CA TYR A 356 6.36 -25.57 36.50
C TYR A 356 6.10 -24.12 36.95
N VAL A 357 5.15 -23.42 36.33
CA VAL A 357 4.80 -22.05 36.71
C VAL A 357 3.70 -22.08 37.77
N SER A 358 3.96 -21.41 38.90
CA SER A 358 3.04 -21.31 40.03
C SER A 358 1.74 -20.62 39.66
N GLN A 359 0.72 -20.87 40.48
CA GLN A 359 -0.59 -20.23 40.30
C GLN A 359 -0.57 -18.73 40.60
N GLU A 360 0.35 -18.27 41.47
CA GLU A 360 0.52 -16.84 41.72
C GLU A 360 1.04 -16.12 40.48
N VAL A 361 2.08 -16.66 39.82
CA VAL A 361 2.66 -16.06 38.61
C VAL A 361 1.67 -16.14 37.45
N LYS A 362 0.92 -17.24 37.31
CA LYS A 362 -0.16 -17.34 36.30
C LYS A 362 -1.22 -16.26 36.49
N SER A 363 -1.69 -16.07 37.72
CA SER A 363 -2.69 -15.05 38.06
C SER A 363 -2.17 -13.63 37.80
N LEU A 364 -0.91 -13.36 38.14
CA LEU A 364 -0.25 -12.09 37.87
C LEU A 364 -0.19 -11.78 36.37
N ILE A 365 0.22 -12.75 35.55
CA ILE A 365 0.30 -12.59 34.10
C ILE A 365 -1.09 -12.39 33.50
N ALA A 366 -2.10 -13.14 33.95
CA ALA A 366 -3.47 -12.98 33.48
C ALA A 366 -4.03 -11.58 33.79
N ASP A 367 -3.81 -11.07 35.01
CA ASP A 367 -4.20 -9.70 35.38
C ASP A 367 -3.52 -8.64 34.50
N ARG A 368 -2.22 -8.76 34.27
CA ARG A 368 -1.46 -7.82 33.42
C ARG A 368 -1.87 -7.88 31.95
N LEU A 369 -2.23 -9.05 31.43
CA LEU A 369 -2.78 -9.21 30.08
C LEU A 369 -4.13 -8.49 29.94
N VAL A 370 -5.02 -8.64 30.93
CA VAL A 370 -6.31 -7.94 30.97
C VAL A 370 -6.11 -6.43 31.06
N LYS A 371 -5.22 -5.96 31.94
CA LYS A 371 -4.91 -4.53 32.05
C LYS A 371 -4.29 -3.97 30.77
N THR A 372 -3.43 -4.73 30.11
CA THR A 372 -2.86 -4.35 28.81
C THR A 372 -3.96 -4.19 27.76
N GLN A 373 -4.92 -5.13 27.69
CA GLN A 373 -6.07 -5.03 26.80
C GLN A 373 -6.97 -3.83 27.14
N ALA A 374 -7.27 -3.60 28.42
CA ALA A 374 -8.09 -2.48 28.87
C ALA A 374 -7.42 -1.13 28.61
N PHE A 375 -6.11 -1.05 28.83
CA PHE A 375 -5.31 0.14 28.56
C PHE A 375 -5.35 0.50 27.07
N ALA A 376 -5.22 -0.49 26.20
CA ALA A 376 -5.31 -0.33 24.75
C ALA A 376 -6.75 -0.03 24.26
N ALA A 377 -7.77 -0.42 25.01
CA ALA A 377 -9.16 -0.13 24.65
C ALA A 377 -9.60 1.32 24.95
N ASN A 378 -8.85 2.06 25.78
CA ASN A 378 -9.21 3.42 26.17
C ASN A 378 -8.63 4.47 25.20
N PRO A 379 -9.48 5.24 24.48
CA PRO A 379 -9.04 6.25 23.52
C PRO A 379 -8.27 7.43 24.15
N GLU A 380 -8.42 7.69 25.45
CA GLU A 380 -7.74 8.79 26.14
C GLU A 380 -6.27 8.47 26.51
N ASN A 381 -5.86 7.20 26.42
CA ASN A 381 -4.51 6.76 26.78
C ASN A 381 -3.44 6.99 25.69
N GLY A 382 -3.78 7.72 24.63
CA GLY A 382 -2.88 8.68 23.99
C GLY A 382 -1.72 8.19 23.11
N GLU A 383 -1.37 6.90 23.04
CA GLU A 383 -0.24 6.46 22.20
C GLU A 383 -0.53 5.28 21.26
N ALA A 384 -1.63 4.55 21.46
CA ALA A 384 -2.02 3.46 20.58
C ALA A 384 -3.47 3.67 20.15
N THR A 385 -3.67 4.07 18.89
CA THR A 385 -4.95 4.04 18.17
C THR A 385 -5.49 2.61 17.97
N GLU A 386 -4.90 1.59 18.60
CA GLU A 386 -5.31 0.19 18.49
C GLU A 386 -6.08 -0.27 19.71
N ARG A 387 -7.32 -0.72 19.49
CA ARG A 387 -7.94 -1.69 20.38
C ARG A 387 -7.19 -3.01 20.24
N ILE A 388 -6.11 -3.20 20.99
CA ILE A 388 -5.41 -4.49 21.05
C ILE A 388 -6.37 -5.50 21.66
N GLN A 389 -6.90 -6.40 20.83
CA GLN A 389 -7.58 -7.60 21.32
C GLN A 389 -6.53 -8.66 21.63
N LEU A 390 -6.68 -9.33 22.78
CA LEU A 390 -5.76 -10.41 23.14
C LEU A 390 -5.78 -11.49 22.05
N PRO A 391 -4.61 -11.96 21.60
CA PRO A 391 -4.56 -13.07 20.66
C PRO A 391 -5.20 -14.31 21.29
N ARG A 392 -5.77 -15.19 20.45
CA ARG A 392 -6.58 -16.35 20.89
C ARG A 392 -5.93 -17.17 22.02
N ARG A 393 -4.60 -17.33 21.98
CA ARG A 393 -3.84 -18.06 23.02
C ARG A 393 -3.83 -17.30 24.35
N ALA A 394 -3.54 -16.01 24.35
CA ALA A 394 -3.56 -15.18 25.55
C ALA A 394 -4.97 -15.05 26.13
N LEU A 395 -5.99 -14.92 25.27
CA LEU A 395 -7.38 -14.87 25.70
C LEU A 395 -7.82 -16.17 26.39
N ARG A 396 -7.46 -17.34 25.82
CA ARG A 396 -7.74 -18.64 26.45
C ARG A 396 -7.07 -18.75 27.82
N PHE A 397 -5.79 -18.42 27.89
CA PHE A 397 -5.05 -18.44 29.16
C PHE A 397 -5.72 -17.57 30.22
N VAL A 398 -6.09 -16.33 29.88
CA VAL A 398 -6.79 -15.42 30.81
C VAL A 398 -8.11 -16.00 31.29
N ASN A 399 -8.91 -16.58 30.38
CA ASN A 399 -10.19 -17.18 30.75
C ASN A 399 -10.02 -18.41 31.65
N GLU A 400 -9.07 -19.30 31.34
CA GLU A 400 -8.73 -20.46 32.18
C GLU A 400 -8.34 -20.05 33.61
N GLN A 401 -7.56 -18.97 33.75
CA GLN A 401 -7.20 -18.44 35.07
C GLN A 401 -8.40 -17.83 35.82
N ARG A 402 -9.29 -17.11 35.12
CA ARG A 402 -10.52 -16.57 35.73
C ARG A 402 -11.47 -17.68 36.16
N ASP A 403 -11.65 -18.70 35.33
CA ASP A 403 -12.52 -19.83 35.63
C ASP A 403 -11.99 -20.62 36.83
N SER A 404 -10.66 -20.79 36.94
CA SER A 404 -10.02 -21.44 38.09
C SER A 404 -10.24 -20.65 39.39
N GLN A 405 -10.05 -19.33 39.36
CA GLN A 405 -10.30 -18.46 40.51
C GLN A 405 -11.78 -18.47 40.93
N GLN A 406 -12.71 -18.44 39.96
CA GLN A 406 -14.14 -18.48 40.23
C GLN A 406 -14.55 -19.83 40.85
N HIS A 407 -13.97 -20.93 40.39
CA HIS A 407 -14.21 -22.26 40.96
C HIS A 407 -13.70 -22.36 42.40
N GLU A 408 -12.53 -21.80 42.69
CA GLU A 408 -11.97 -21.76 44.04
C GLU A 408 -12.83 -20.93 45.01
N ILE A 409 -13.29 -19.75 44.57
CA ILE A 409 -14.22 -18.91 45.37
C ILE A 409 -15.50 -19.68 45.69
N THR A 410 -16.10 -20.32 44.67
CA THR A 410 -17.35 -21.08 44.84
C THR A 410 -17.16 -22.26 45.79
N THR A 411 -16.02 -22.95 45.68
CA THR A 411 -15.67 -24.08 46.56
C THR A 411 -15.47 -23.62 48.00
N ASN A 412 -14.74 -22.53 48.22
CA ASN A 412 -14.52 -21.97 49.55
C ASN A 412 -15.82 -21.45 50.18
N GLN A 413 -16.71 -20.83 49.40
CA GLN A 413 -18.05 -20.43 49.86
C GLN A 413 -18.90 -21.64 50.28
N ARG A 414 -18.82 -22.74 49.52
CA ARG A 414 -19.51 -23.98 49.86
C ARG A 414 -18.97 -24.60 51.15
N LEU A 415 -17.65 -24.70 51.30
CA LEU A 415 -17.00 -25.21 52.51
C LEU A 415 -17.31 -24.34 53.74
N ALA A 416 -17.33 -23.01 53.57
CA ALA A 416 -17.74 -22.09 54.62
C ALA A 416 -19.22 -22.31 55.01
N ALA A 417 -20.13 -22.44 54.04
CA ALA A 417 -21.54 -22.72 54.30
C ALA A 417 -21.76 -24.06 55.03
N GLU A 418 -21.02 -25.11 54.65
CA GLU A 418 -21.07 -26.44 55.30
C GLU A 418 -20.55 -26.40 56.75
N SER A 419 -19.53 -25.58 57.03
CA SER A 419 -19.03 -25.36 58.40
C SER A 419 -20.03 -24.60 59.30
N TYR A 420 -20.74 -23.61 58.75
CA TYR A 420 -21.79 -22.86 59.47
C TYR A 420 -23.05 -23.68 59.77
N THR A 421 -23.39 -24.67 58.93
CA THR A 421 -24.48 -25.60 59.21
C THR A 421 -24.12 -26.61 60.29
N SER A 422 -22.87 -27.08 60.33
CA SER A 422 -22.41 -28.04 61.35
C SER A 422 -22.34 -27.46 62.77
N ASP A 423 -22.20 -26.14 62.93
CA ASP A 423 -22.20 -25.46 64.24
C ASP A 423 -23.62 -25.12 64.74
N LYS A 424 -24.62 -25.08 63.85
CA LYS A 424 -26.03 -24.93 64.25
C LYS A 424 -26.63 -26.23 64.77
N ASP A 425 -26.14 -27.38 64.32
CA ASP A 425 -26.60 -28.70 64.78
C ASP A 425 -25.95 -29.16 66.10
N LYS A 426 -25.05 -28.35 66.68
CA LYS A 426 -24.36 -28.60 67.96
C LYS A 426 -24.78 -27.67 69.11
N LYS A 427 -25.77 -26.81 68.91
CA LYS A 427 -26.45 -26.04 69.97
C LYS A 427 -27.87 -26.53 70.11
#